data_AF-A0A844H6W9-F1
#
_entry.id   AF-A0A844H6W9-F1
#
_cell.length_a   1.000
_cell.length_b   1.000
_cell.length_c   1.000
_cell.angle_alpha   90.00
_cell.angle_beta   90.00
_cell.angle_gamma   90.00
#
_symmetry.space_group_name_H-M   'P 1'
#
loop_
_entity.id
_entity.type
_entity.pdbx_description
1 polymer ?
#
loop_
_entity_poly.entity_id
_entity_poly.type
_entity_poly.pdbx_seq_one_letter_code
_entity_poly.pdbx_strand_id
1 'polypeptide(L)'
;MLLGAKRSLRVPVCKAIAYRRHGKSKADDVTSVLFSFADIKEAMLRKDNDGKVQRLTIRTFLPTIIVDEVSVMEEQSPVLGRGGFDETARKRMFAYMLSGKDASSVVASEKKAIITARLNAQVVSIERLAQRSCGPPRR
;
A
#
# COMPACT_ATOMS: atom_id res chain seq x y z
N MET A 1 -23.67 -19.57 38.19
CA MET A 1 -22.75 -20.53 37.55
C MET A 1 -23.22 -20.75 36.12
N LEU A 2 -22.55 -20.15 35.13
CA LEU A 2 -22.82 -20.39 33.72
C LEU A 2 -21.48 -20.57 32.99
N LEU A 3 -21.46 -21.63 32.17
CA LEU A 3 -20.31 -22.39 31.67
C LEU A 3 -19.25 -21.54 30.97
N GLY A 4 -17.99 -21.74 31.38
CA GLY A 4 -16.81 -21.30 30.64
C GLY A 4 -16.67 -22.07 29.32
N ALA A 5 -16.86 -21.37 28.21
CA ALA A 5 -16.55 -21.87 26.88
C ALA A 5 -15.02 -22.03 26.74
N LYS A 6 -14.52 -23.26 26.92
CA LYS A 6 -13.16 -23.62 26.54
C LYS A 6 -13.03 -23.50 25.02
N ARG A 7 -12.56 -22.35 24.51
CA ARG A 7 -12.04 -22.25 23.15
C ARG A 7 -10.82 -23.16 23.05
N SER A 8 -11.01 -24.32 22.45
CA SER A 8 -9.94 -25.22 22.00
C SER A 8 -9.04 -24.45 21.03
N LEU A 9 -7.92 -23.91 21.54
CA LEU A 9 -6.81 -23.47 20.70
C LEU A 9 -6.21 -24.71 20.05
N ARG A 10 -6.69 -25.05 18.86
CA ARG A 10 -6.05 -26.06 18.01
C ARG A 10 -4.80 -25.40 17.42
N VAL A 11 -3.68 -25.49 18.13
CA VAL A 11 -2.39 -24.97 17.66
C VAL A 11 -2.00 -25.76 16.41
N PRO A 12 -1.81 -25.10 15.25
CA PRO A 12 -1.43 -25.82 14.04
C PRO A 12 -0.01 -26.37 14.16
N VAL A 13 0.15 -27.56 13.58
CA VAL A 13 1.38 -28.34 13.42
C VAL A 13 2.57 -27.45 13.03
N CYS A 14 3.74 -27.67 13.65
CA CYS A 14 5.00 -26.97 13.38
C CYS A 14 5.36 -26.99 11.88
N LYS A 15 4.90 -25.97 11.15
CA LYS A 15 5.27 -25.72 9.75
C LYS A 15 6.53 -24.85 9.74
N ALA A 16 7.55 -25.25 9.00
CA ALA A 16 8.78 -24.46 8.86
C ALA A 16 8.46 -23.13 8.14
N ILE A 17 8.63 -22.02 8.84
CA ILE A 17 8.41 -20.67 8.31
C ILE A 17 9.73 -20.16 7.72
N ALA A 18 9.68 -19.58 6.52
CA ALA A 18 10.85 -18.97 5.93
C ALA A 18 11.25 -17.70 6.71
N TYR A 19 12.45 -17.69 7.31
CA TYR A 19 12.95 -16.59 8.15
C TYR A 19 13.34 -15.32 7.36
N ARG A 20 13.49 -15.42 6.02
CA ARG A 20 13.88 -14.31 5.15
C ARG A 20 13.12 -14.31 3.85
N ARG A 21 12.72 -13.11 3.43
CA ARG A 21 12.22 -12.85 2.09
C ARG A 21 12.84 -11.62 1.48
N HIS A 22 13.34 -11.81 0.27
CA HIS A 22 13.51 -10.73 -0.70
C HIS A 22 12.12 -10.39 -1.28
N GLY A 23 11.87 -9.09 -1.48
CA GLY A 23 10.55 -8.44 -1.52
C GLY A 23 9.51 -8.88 -2.56
N LYS A 24 9.66 -10.05 -3.20
CA LYS A 24 8.67 -10.69 -4.09
C LYS A 24 8.25 -12.10 -3.67
N SER A 25 8.84 -12.66 -2.62
CA SER A 25 8.59 -14.06 -2.27
C SER A 25 7.16 -14.26 -1.69
N LYS A 26 6.49 -15.34 -2.08
CA LYS A 26 5.06 -15.68 -1.79
C LYS A 26 4.81 -16.87 -0.85
N ALA A 27 5.85 -17.54 -0.35
CA ALA A 27 5.72 -18.60 0.68
C ALA A 27 4.94 -18.17 1.96
N ASP A 28 4.94 -19.00 3.00
CA ASP A 28 4.40 -18.61 4.31
C ASP A 28 5.49 -17.94 5.17
N ASP A 29 5.16 -16.79 5.76
CA ASP A 29 6.03 -16.03 6.67
C ASP A 29 5.34 -15.81 8.02
N VAL A 30 6.06 -15.17 8.96
CA VAL A 30 5.54 -14.87 10.31
C VAL A 30 4.21 -14.09 10.25
N THR A 31 4.07 -13.19 9.28
CA THR A 31 2.81 -12.47 9.03
C THR A 31 1.65 -13.43 8.79
N SER A 32 1.86 -14.43 7.93
CA SER A 32 0.83 -15.41 7.53
C SER A 32 0.27 -16.18 8.74
N VAL A 33 1.16 -16.52 9.68
CA VAL A 33 0.78 -17.22 10.92
C VAL A 33 0.07 -16.30 11.89
N LEU A 34 0.62 -15.11 12.15
CA LEU A 34 0.04 -14.16 13.11
C LEU A 34 -1.33 -13.64 12.66
N PHE A 35 -1.49 -13.35 11.38
CA PHE A 35 -2.75 -12.85 10.84
C PHE A 35 -3.85 -13.90 10.89
N SER A 36 -3.52 -15.16 10.58
CA SER A 36 -4.44 -16.29 10.76
C SER A 36 -4.90 -16.43 12.21
N PHE A 37 -4.00 -16.16 13.16
CA PHE A 37 -4.33 -16.22 14.59
C PHE A 37 -5.26 -15.09 15.04
N ALA A 38 -5.12 -13.91 14.45
CA ALA A 38 -5.91 -12.72 14.76
C ALA A 38 -7.18 -12.59 13.89
N ASP A 39 -7.50 -13.59 13.05
CA ASP A 39 -8.57 -13.55 12.05
C ASP A 39 -8.49 -12.32 11.11
N ILE A 40 -7.27 -11.85 10.86
CA ILE A 40 -7.00 -10.74 9.95
C ILE A 40 -6.77 -11.32 8.55
N LYS A 41 -7.61 -10.92 7.58
CA LYS A 41 -7.42 -11.33 6.19
C LYS A 41 -6.15 -10.69 5.62
N GLU A 42 -5.38 -11.49 4.88
CA GLU A 42 -4.27 -10.95 4.09
C GLU A 42 -4.79 -9.95 3.06
N ALA A 43 -4.17 -8.77 3.03
CA ALA A 43 -4.59 -7.68 2.17
C ALA A 43 -3.40 -7.08 1.41
N MET A 44 -3.72 -6.52 0.24
CA MET A 44 -2.79 -5.69 -0.52
C MET A 44 -3.07 -4.23 -0.21
N LEU A 45 -2.03 -3.47 0.09
CA LEU A 45 -2.03 -2.03 0.31
C LEU A 45 -1.35 -1.33 -0.86
N ARG A 46 -1.73 -0.09 -1.15
CA ARG A 46 -1.00 0.73 -2.11
C ARG A 46 0.32 1.19 -1.48
N LYS A 47 1.44 0.92 -2.15
CA LYS A 47 2.79 1.29 -1.72
C LYS A 47 3.12 2.75 -2.04
N ASP A 48 2.77 3.21 -3.24
CA ASP A 48 3.14 4.53 -3.74
C ASP A 48 2.01 5.20 -4.54
N ASN A 49 2.21 6.49 -4.84
CA ASN A 49 1.31 7.22 -5.73
C ASN A 49 1.35 6.69 -7.17
N ASP A 50 2.39 5.95 -7.56
CA ASP A 50 2.50 5.28 -8.87
C ASP A 50 1.63 4.03 -9.01
N GLY A 51 0.87 3.65 -7.96
CA GLY A 51 -0.08 2.54 -8.04
C GLY A 51 0.55 1.17 -7.88
N LYS A 52 1.79 1.08 -7.39
CA LYS A 52 2.34 -0.19 -6.95
C LYS A 52 1.60 -0.62 -5.68
N VAL A 53 1.33 -1.91 -5.60
CA VAL A 53 0.77 -2.55 -4.40
C VAL A 53 1.87 -3.27 -3.63
N GLN A 54 1.67 -3.41 -2.32
CA GLN A 54 2.48 -4.18 -1.40
C GLN A 54 1.57 -4.99 -0.48
N ARG A 55 2.06 -6.15 -0.03
CA ARG A 55 1.34 -6.96 0.97
C ARG A 55 1.32 -6.23 2.32
N LEU A 56 0.20 -6.31 3.04
CA LEU A 56 0.13 -5.96 4.45
C LEU A 56 1.00 -6.94 5.23
N THR A 57 2.02 -6.42 5.92
CA THR A 57 2.92 -7.23 6.76
C THR A 57 2.76 -6.89 8.22
N ILE A 58 3.16 -7.81 9.11
CA ILE A 58 3.13 -7.55 10.56
C ILE A 58 3.95 -6.30 10.91
N ARG A 59 5.06 -6.04 10.21
CA ARG A 59 5.89 -4.84 10.43
C ARG A 59 5.13 -3.54 10.12
N THR A 60 4.31 -3.55 9.07
CA THR A 60 3.47 -2.39 8.71
C THR A 60 2.31 -2.23 9.69
N PHE A 61 1.84 -3.33 10.29
CA PHE A 61 0.76 -3.36 11.28
C PHE A 61 1.23 -3.08 12.71
N LEU A 62 2.52 -3.26 13.00
CA LEU A 62 3.05 -3.17 14.37
C LEU A 62 2.78 -1.82 15.05
N PRO A 63 2.91 -0.65 14.38
CA PRO A 63 2.71 0.65 15.03
C PRO A 63 1.29 0.91 15.55
N THR A 64 0.28 0.17 15.07
CA THR A 64 -1.09 0.29 15.60
C THR A 64 -1.33 -0.53 16.86
N ILE A 65 -0.46 -1.49 17.16
CA ILE A 65 -0.52 -2.29 18.40
C ILE A 65 0.47 -1.77 19.42
N ILE A 66 1.70 -1.47 18.98
CA ILE A 66 2.81 -1.04 19.84
C ILE A 66 3.15 0.39 19.46
N VAL A 67 2.72 1.32 20.30
CA VAL A 67 3.00 2.75 20.17
C VAL A 67 4.30 3.07 20.91
N ASP A 68 5.23 3.72 20.21
CA ASP A 68 6.45 4.25 20.79
C ASP A 68 6.18 5.55 21.54
N GLU A 69 6.64 5.64 22.78
CA GLU A 69 6.45 6.80 23.66
C GLU A 69 7.06 8.07 23.06
N VAL A 70 8.23 7.97 22.42
CA VAL A 70 8.90 9.12 21.79
C VAL A 70 8.02 9.75 20.72
N SER A 71 7.30 8.92 19.96
CA SER A 71 6.36 9.39 18.93
C SER A 71 5.22 10.21 19.53
N VAL A 72 4.75 9.83 20.72
CA VAL A 72 3.68 10.55 21.46
C VAL A 72 4.20 11.87 22.03
N MET A 73 5.43 11.89 22.53
CA MET A 73 6.07 13.10 23.08
C MET A 73 6.36 14.15 22.01
N GLU A 74 6.66 13.73 20.79
CA GLU A 74 6.93 14.64 19.66
C GLU A 74 5.65 15.22 19.00
N GLU A 75 4.47 15.00 19.60
CA GLU A 75 3.15 15.41 19.07
C GLU A 75 2.86 14.87 17.66
N GLN A 76 3.57 13.82 17.25
CA GLN A 76 3.41 13.20 15.95
C GLN A 76 2.46 12.02 16.07
N SER A 77 1.67 11.78 15.02
CA SER A 77 0.79 10.62 15.00
C SER A 77 1.65 9.34 15.08
N PRO A 78 1.49 8.48 16.09
CA PRO A 78 2.27 7.25 16.20
C PRO A 78 1.95 6.25 15.09
N VAL A 79 0.78 6.40 14.47
CA VAL A 79 0.32 5.55 13.37
C VAL A 79 0.78 6.08 12.01
N LEU A 80 0.73 7.39 11.80
CA LEU A 80 1.11 8.00 10.52
C LEU A 80 2.60 8.36 10.45
N GLY A 81 3.24 8.57 11.59
CA GLY A 81 4.66 8.91 11.76
C GLY A 81 5.10 10.17 11.02
N ARG A 82 6.41 10.37 10.94
CA ARG A 82 7.05 11.41 10.11
C ARG A 82 6.92 11.08 8.62
N GLY A 83 6.78 12.11 7.78
CA GLY A 83 6.78 11.96 6.33
C GLY A 83 8.04 11.23 5.84
N GLY A 84 7.87 10.29 4.92
CA GLY A 84 8.94 9.40 4.48
C GLY A 84 8.49 8.35 3.46
N PHE A 85 9.40 7.44 3.10
CA PHE A 85 9.18 6.43 2.05
C PHE A 85 8.01 5.46 2.33
N ASP A 86 7.64 5.29 3.59
CA ASP A 86 6.58 4.39 4.06
C ASP A 86 5.30 5.12 4.48
N GLU A 87 5.23 6.45 4.31
CA GLU A 87 4.06 7.25 4.67
C GLU A 87 2.79 6.79 3.94
N THR A 88 2.90 6.49 2.65
CA THR A 88 1.77 6.00 1.84
C THR A 88 1.32 4.63 2.34
N ALA A 89 2.26 3.75 2.67
CA ALA A 89 1.96 2.43 3.21
C ALA A 89 1.23 2.52 4.56
N ARG A 90 1.68 3.39 5.47
CA ARG A 90 1.05 3.59 6.79
C ARG A 90 -0.37 4.17 6.68
N LYS A 91 -0.55 5.22 5.86
CA LYS A 91 -1.88 5.81 5.61
C LYS A 91 -2.86 4.79 5.04
N ARG A 92 -2.41 3.93 4.12
CA ARG A 92 -3.26 2.91 3.48
C ARG A 92 -3.52 1.72 4.40
N MET A 93 -2.56 1.34 5.23
CA MET A 93 -2.76 0.34 6.29
C MET A 93 -3.84 0.80 7.27
N PHE A 94 -3.76 2.04 7.75
CA PHE A 94 -4.77 2.58 8.67
C PHE A 94 -6.15 2.69 8.02
N ALA A 95 -6.21 3.12 6.75
CA ALA A 95 -7.46 3.13 5.99
C ALA A 95 -8.04 1.71 5.80
N TYR A 96 -7.21 0.69 5.60
CA TYR A 96 -7.66 -0.71 5.54
C TYR A 96 -8.24 -1.16 6.88
N MET A 97 -7.60 -0.82 8.01
CA MET A 97 -8.14 -1.14 9.34
C MET A 97 -9.51 -0.52 9.59
N LEU A 98 -9.72 0.73 9.16
CA LEU A 98 -10.99 1.43 9.34
C LEU A 98 -12.08 0.97 8.37
N SER A 99 -11.72 0.66 7.13
CA SER A 99 -12.69 0.39 6.06
C SER A 99 -12.90 -1.09 5.74
N GLY A 100 -11.96 -1.96 6.11
CA GLY A 100 -11.92 -3.37 5.71
C GLY A 100 -11.72 -3.59 4.21
N LYS A 101 -11.51 -2.52 3.41
CA LYS A 101 -11.40 -2.60 1.94
C LYS A 101 -9.95 -2.68 1.52
N ASP A 102 -9.59 -3.76 0.84
CA ASP A 102 -8.25 -3.95 0.31
C ASP A 102 -8.03 -3.15 -0.99
N ALA A 103 -6.76 -2.99 -1.37
CA ALA A 103 -6.36 -2.30 -2.59
C ALA A 103 -6.07 -3.26 -3.75
N SER A 104 -6.59 -4.49 -3.71
CA SER A 104 -6.37 -5.51 -4.76
C SER A 104 -6.97 -5.10 -6.12
N SER A 105 -7.99 -4.25 -6.12
CA SER A 105 -8.63 -3.68 -7.31
C SER A 105 -7.92 -2.43 -7.87
N VAL A 106 -6.82 -1.98 -7.26
CA VAL A 106 -6.09 -0.79 -7.72
C VAL A 106 -5.31 -1.12 -8.99
N VAL A 107 -5.86 -0.71 -10.13
CA VAL A 107 -5.14 -0.68 -11.41
C VAL A 107 -3.97 0.31 -11.27
N ALA A 108 -2.75 -0.15 -11.57
CA ALA A 108 -1.56 0.69 -11.57
C ALA A 108 -1.81 1.89 -12.51
N SER A 109 -1.88 3.09 -11.94
CA SER A 109 -1.97 4.32 -12.71
C SER A 109 -0.70 4.45 -13.55
N GLU A 110 -0.83 4.79 -14.83
CA GLU A 110 0.34 5.14 -15.65
C GLU A 110 1.19 6.19 -14.91
N LYS A 111 2.52 6.04 -14.98
CA LYS A 111 3.45 6.96 -14.32
C LYS A 111 3.18 8.37 -14.82
N LYS A 112 3.10 9.35 -13.91
CA LYS A 112 2.82 10.75 -14.26
C LYS A 112 3.74 11.29 -15.38
N ALA A 113 5.00 10.87 -15.40
CA ALA A 113 5.96 11.22 -16.44
C ALA A 113 5.58 10.73 -17.85
N ILE A 114 4.93 9.57 -17.95
CA ILE A 114 4.44 9.02 -19.23
C ILE A 114 3.21 9.80 -19.68
N ILE A 115 2.31 10.12 -18.75
CA ILE A 115 1.11 10.93 -19.02
C ILE A 115 1.52 12.32 -19.51
N THR A 116 2.45 12.99 -18.82
CA THR A 116 2.92 14.32 -19.23
C THR A 116 3.67 14.28 -20.56
N ALA A 117 4.53 13.28 -20.79
CA ALA A 117 5.20 13.12 -22.08
C ALA A 117 4.20 12.91 -23.23
N ARG A 118 3.16 12.10 -23.02
CA ARG A 118 2.10 11.85 -23.99
C ARG A 118 1.28 13.11 -24.28
N LEU A 119 0.90 13.85 -23.24
CA LEU A 119 0.17 15.11 -23.38
C LEU A 119 1.02 16.15 -24.13
N ASN A 120 2.29 16.29 -23.78
CA ASN A 120 3.21 17.20 -24.47
C ASN A 120 3.38 16.81 -25.95
N ALA A 121 3.49 15.51 -26.25
CA ALA A 121 3.56 15.05 -27.63
C ALA A 121 2.29 15.40 -28.43
N GLN A 122 1.10 15.26 -27.82
CA GLN A 122 -0.16 15.66 -28.46
C GLN A 122 -0.21 17.18 -28.73
N VAL A 123 0.21 17.99 -27.76
CA VAL A 123 0.27 19.45 -27.92
C VAL A 123 1.20 19.84 -29.08
N VAL A 124 2.41 19.30 -29.12
CA VAL A 124 3.38 19.56 -30.21
C VAL A 124 2.84 19.11 -31.57
N SER A 125 2.07 18.02 -31.60
CA SER A 125 1.42 17.54 -32.83
C SER A 125 0.40 18.56 -33.35
N ILE A 126 -0.42 19.11 -32.45
CA ILE A 126 -1.43 20.12 -32.77
C ILE A 126 -0.77 21.41 -33.22
N GLU A 127 0.28 21.87 -32.53
CA GLU A 127 1.04 23.06 -32.92
C GLU A 127 1.63 22.92 -34.33
N ARG A 128 2.20 21.76 -34.67
CA ARG A 128 2.70 21.49 -36.03
C ARG A 128 1.61 21.57 -37.08
N LEU A 129 0.42 21.05 -36.79
CA LEU A 129 -0.71 21.10 -37.71
C LEU A 129 -1.25 22.54 -37.86
N ALA A 130 -1.33 23.29 -36.76
CA ALA A 130 -1.75 24.69 -36.77
C ALA A 130 -0.80 25.56 -37.62
N GLN A 131 0.51 25.39 -37.45
CA GLN A 131 1.54 26.09 -38.25
C GLN A 131 1.46 25.74 -39.74
N ARG A 132 1.08 24.50 -40.08
CA ARG A 132 0.89 24.08 -41.47
C ARG A 132 -0.38 24.65 -42.11
N SER A 133 -1.41 24.91 -41.29
CA SER A 133 -2.67 25.48 -41.74
C SER A 133 -2.63 27.01 -41.92
N CYS A 134 -1.69 27.68 -41.26
CA CYS A 134 -1.47 29.11 -41.40
C CYS A 134 -0.47 29.37 -42.54
N GLY A 135 -0.96 29.36 -43.79
CA GLY A 135 -0.21 29.94 -44.92
C GLY A 135 -0.10 31.47 -44.80
N PRO A 136 0.88 32.12 -45.44
CA PRO A 136 1.02 33.57 -45.38
C PRO A 136 -0.28 34.24 -45.85
N PRO A 137 -0.69 35.39 -45.25
CA PRO A 137 -1.92 36.04 -45.62
C PRO A 137 -1.92 36.30 -47.13
N ARG A 138 -2.94 35.80 -47.84
CA ARG A 138 -3.14 36.17 -49.24
C ARG A 138 -3.41 37.67 -49.27
N ARG A 139 -2.53 38.41 -49.96
CA ARG A 139 -2.66 39.84 -50.22
C ARG A 139 -4.01 40.17 -50.84
#